data_AF-A0A3B8W6N5-F1
#
_entry.id   AF-A0A3B8W6N5-F1
#
_cell.length_a   1.000
_cell.length_b   1.000
_cell.length_c   1.000
_cell.angle_alpha   90.00
_cell.angle_beta   90.00
_cell.angle_gamma   90.00
#
_symmetry.space_group_name_H-M   'P 1'
#
loop_
_entity.id
_entity.type
_entity.pdbx_description
1 polymer ?
#
loop_
_entity_poly.entity_id
_entity_poly.type
_entity_poly.pdbx_seq_one_letter_code
_entity_poly.pdbx_strand_id
1 'polypeptide(L)'
;MKSRRINDIMKTFLVFFLTILAHSSFSQYLSDFNYIGNTERYLKDTIQTTFSSQFNTDQKKKDFKELREFLAEKENLLQALKDTQLNLSGKINWTDTAQLSTLVKQLNNLLKKKGGTGTFEVPASLLQQYYYLEDQYPEEYTSTYVRDTEYVNGVIERYQKEIVRIIKISKQIATLEQNIKNVKQDIYDCRNEIDSALAPEYKQQEFRITISICFAALIGILLIVFFYIVFKRSDSTLSKELLSGSGLQFVTLFVLIIAIVLFGILNILQGSELAAILSGISGYILGKGTQTAKPESDHG
;
A
#
# COMPACT_ATOMS: atom_id res chain seq x y z
N MET A 1 -49.40 -13.87 21.69
CA MET A 1 -48.20 -13.75 22.56
C MET A 1 -46.87 -13.92 21.80
N LYS A 2 -46.77 -14.79 20.78
CA LYS A 2 -45.53 -15.05 19.99
C LYS A 2 -45.02 -13.85 19.16
N SER A 3 -45.91 -12.99 18.66
CA SER A 3 -45.55 -11.84 17.82
C SER A 3 -44.85 -10.69 18.58
N ARG A 4 -45.17 -10.46 19.87
CA ARG A 4 -44.51 -9.40 20.66
C ARG A 4 -43.03 -9.70 20.91
N ARG A 5 -42.66 -10.96 21.17
CA ARG A 5 -41.26 -11.36 21.40
C ARG A 5 -40.34 -11.15 20.19
N ILE A 6 -40.86 -11.28 18.97
CA ILE A 6 -40.04 -11.07 17.75
C ILE A 6 -39.71 -9.58 17.56
N ASN A 7 -40.66 -8.69 17.86
CA ASN A 7 -40.44 -7.25 17.76
C ASN A 7 -39.40 -6.74 18.77
N ASP A 8 -39.37 -7.30 19.98
CA ASP A 8 -38.40 -6.90 21.01
C ASP A 8 -36.97 -7.36 20.67
N ILE A 9 -36.82 -8.54 20.04
CA ILE A 9 -35.54 -9.04 19.55
C ILE A 9 -35.03 -8.18 18.39
N MET A 10 -35.88 -7.83 17.42
CA MET A 10 -35.50 -6.96 16.30
C MET A 10 -35.06 -5.58 16.75
N LYS A 11 -35.75 -4.97 17.74
CA LYS A 11 -35.37 -3.65 18.28
C LYS A 11 -34.01 -3.70 18.97
N THR A 12 -33.76 -4.73 19.77
CA THR A 12 -32.46 -4.92 20.43
C THR A 12 -31.33 -5.10 19.42
N PHE A 13 -31.56 -5.87 18.35
CA PHE A 13 -30.58 -6.07 17.28
C PHE A 13 -30.32 -4.79 16.47
N LEU A 14 -31.38 -4.02 16.16
CA LEU A 14 -31.26 -2.74 15.46
C LEU A 14 -30.46 -1.72 16.29
N VAL A 15 -30.72 -1.61 17.59
CA VAL A 15 -30.00 -0.71 18.49
C VAL A 15 -28.53 -1.11 18.58
N PHE A 16 -28.24 -2.41 18.70
CA PHE A 16 -26.86 -2.94 18.72
C PHE A 16 -26.11 -2.67 17.40
N PHE A 17 -26.79 -2.82 16.26
CA PHE A 17 -26.20 -2.53 14.96
C PHE A 17 -25.94 -1.03 14.77
N LEU A 18 -26.86 -0.17 15.22
CA LEU A 18 -26.70 1.28 15.18
C LEU A 18 -25.57 1.77 16.11
N THR A 19 -25.37 1.16 17.28
CA THR A 19 -24.24 1.52 18.16
C THR A 19 -22.90 1.08 17.61
N ILE A 20 -22.82 -0.08 16.93
CA ILE A 20 -21.60 -0.50 16.21
C ILE A 20 -21.29 0.46 15.06
N LEU A 21 -22.29 0.81 14.26
CA LEU A 21 -22.13 1.79 13.18
C LEU A 21 -21.68 3.15 13.73
N ALA A 22 -22.31 3.66 14.79
CA ALA A 22 -21.93 4.93 15.40
C ALA A 22 -20.50 4.93 15.96
N HIS A 23 -20.04 3.83 16.56
CA HIS A 23 -18.65 3.72 17.03
C HIS A 23 -17.64 3.66 15.87
N SER A 24 -18.00 3.01 14.76
CA SER A 24 -17.13 2.96 13.57
C SER A 24 -17.02 4.31 12.85
N SER A 25 -18.06 5.15 12.89
CA SER A 25 -18.03 6.50 12.33
C SER A 25 -17.27 7.48 13.22
N PHE A 26 -17.34 7.32 14.54
CA PHE A 26 -16.68 8.23 15.48
C PHE A 26 -15.16 8.01 15.55
N SER A 27 -14.67 6.79 15.33
CA SER A 27 -13.22 6.52 15.32
C SER A 27 -12.50 7.18 14.14
N GLN A 28 -13.18 7.44 13.02
CA GLN A 28 -12.59 8.17 11.89
C GLN A 28 -12.45 9.67 12.17
N TYR A 29 -13.30 10.25 13.02
CA TYR A 29 -13.29 11.69 13.28
C TYR A 29 -12.24 12.12 14.31
N LEU A 30 -11.83 11.22 15.21
CA LEU A 30 -10.83 11.52 16.25
C LEU A 30 -9.37 11.36 15.78
N SER A 31 -9.11 10.70 14.65
CA SER A 31 -7.75 10.58 14.11
C SER A 31 -7.22 11.87 13.47
N ASP A 32 -8.09 12.79 13.08
CA ASP A 32 -7.70 14.02 12.37
C ASP A 32 -6.96 15.03 13.27
N PHE A 33 -7.19 15.03 14.59
CA PHE A 33 -6.68 16.09 15.46
C PHE A 33 -5.22 15.93 15.89
N ASN A 34 -4.64 14.73 15.84
CA ASN A 34 -3.25 14.50 16.31
C ASN A 34 -2.17 14.67 15.23
N TYR A 35 -2.53 14.76 13.93
CA TYR A 35 -1.53 14.87 12.86
C TYR A 35 -1.01 16.30 12.63
N ILE A 36 -1.74 17.32 13.11
CA ILE A 36 -1.36 18.73 12.92
C ILE A 36 -0.02 19.04 13.61
N GLY A 37 0.31 18.38 14.72
CA GLY A 37 1.55 18.62 15.46
C GLY A 37 2.82 18.17 14.76
N ASN A 38 2.74 17.25 13.79
CA ASN A 38 3.95 16.64 13.19
C ASN A 38 4.40 17.30 11.89
N THR A 39 3.59 18.16 11.26
CA THR A 39 3.93 18.74 9.95
C THR A 39 5.10 19.73 10.02
N GLU A 40 5.34 20.38 11.17
CA GLU A 40 6.45 21.33 11.32
C GLU A 40 7.82 20.71 11.05
N ARG A 41 8.03 19.45 11.45
CA ARG A 41 9.27 18.72 11.18
C ARG A 41 9.48 18.55 9.67
N TYR A 42 8.41 18.23 8.94
CA TYR A 42 8.42 18.08 7.48
C TYR A 42 8.57 19.40 6.72
N LEU A 43 8.48 20.56 7.39
CA LEU A 43 8.82 21.86 6.80
C LEU A 43 10.31 22.19 6.89
N LYS A 44 11.00 21.60 7.87
CA LYS A 44 12.41 21.90 8.17
C LYS A 44 13.34 20.88 7.54
N ASP A 45 12.98 19.60 7.69
CA ASP A 45 13.85 18.49 7.36
C ASP A 45 13.25 17.62 6.25
N THR A 46 14.12 17.14 5.36
CA THR A 46 13.75 16.09 4.42
C THR A 46 13.73 14.74 5.15
N ILE A 47 12.55 14.16 5.29
CA ILE A 47 12.32 12.88 5.95
C ILE A 47 12.37 11.77 4.90
N GLN A 48 13.31 10.84 5.06
CA GLN A 48 13.46 9.68 4.18
C GLN A 48 12.27 8.73 4.29
N THR A 49 12.10 7.86 3.29
CA THR A 49 11.12 6.77 3.34
C THR A 49 11.39 5.87 4.54
N THR A 50 10.32 5.41 5.19
CA THR A 50 10.39 4.63 6.44
C THR A 50 9.87 3.22 6.28
N PHE A 51 9.24 2.90 5.15
CA PHE A 51 8.67 1.59 4.91
C PHE A 51 9.71 0.47 5.06
N SER A 52 10.82 0.54 4.32
CA SER A 52 11.85 -0.50 4.32
C SER A 52 12.56 -0.69 5.67
N SER A 53 12.66 0.36 6.49
CA SER A 53 13.28 0.26 7.81
C SER A 53 12.31 -0.32 8.85
N GLN A 54 11.02 -0.01 8.76
CA GLN A 54 9.99 -0.51 9.66
C GLN A 54 9.61 -1.97 9.38
N PHE A 55 9.50 -2.33 8.09
CA PHE A 55 9.10 -3.65 7.58
C PHE A 55 10.32 -4.42 7.02
N ASN A 56 11.38 -4.51 7.82
CA ASN A 56 12.66 -5.11 7.43
C ASN A 56 12.69 -6.66 7.51
N THR A 57 11.60 -7.31 7.92
CA THR A 57 11.49 -8.77 8.04
C THR A 57 10.26 -9.29 7.34
N ASP A 58 10.33 -10.48 6.76
CA ASP A 58 9.18 -11.13 6.09
C ASP A 58 7.99 -11.32 7.01
N GLN A 59 8.22 -11.59 8.31
CA GLN A 59 7.15 -11.74 9.29
C GLN A 59 6.32 -10.46 9.43
N LYS A 60 6.98 -9.30 9.53
CA LYS A 60 6.30 -7.99 9.59
C LYS A 60 5.61 -7.63 8.28
N LYS A 61 6.23 -7.96 7.14
CA LYS A 61 5.59 -7.79 5.82
C LYS A 61 4.35 -8.66 5.62
N LYS A 62 4.19 -9.72 6.41
CA LYS A 62 2.99 -10.56 6.45
C LYS A 62 1.98 -10.12 7.52
N ASP A 63 2.31 -9.16 8.40
CA ASP A 63 1.39 -8.64 9.41
C ASP A 63 0.46 -7.57 8.81
N PHE A 64 -0.70 -8.03 8.37
CA PHE A 64 -1.73 -7.17 7.79
C PHE A 64 -2.22 -6.06 8.70
N LYS A 65 -2.19 -6.26 10.02
CA LYS A 65 -2.66 -5.25 10.95
C LYS A 65 -1.65 -4.10 10.96
N GLU A 66 -0.36 -4.41 11.13
CA GLU A 66 0.70 -3.40 11.11
C GLU A 66 0.77 -2.67 9.76
N LEU A 67 0.64 -3.38 8.63
CA LEU A 67 0.61 -2.77 7.30
C LEU A 67 -0.57 -1.80 7.11
N ARG A 68 -1.77 -2.18 7.57
CA ARG A 68 -2.95 -1.30 7.47
C ARG A 68 -2.85 -0.07 8.36
N GLU A 69 -2.36 -0.24 9.59
CA GLU A 69 -2.12 0.87 10.51
C GLU A 69 -1.10 1.85 9.92
N PHE A 70 0.02 1.34 9.40
CA PHE A 70 1.01 2.15 8.70
C PHE A 70 0.43 2.87 7.47
N LEU A 71 -0.33 2.17 6.63
CA LEU A 71 -0.96 2.76 5.46
C LEU A 71 -1.90 3.92 5.83
N ALA A 72 -2.77 3.71 6.81
CA ALA A 72 -3.69 4.73 7.30
C ALA A 72 -2.95 5.95 7.87
N GLU A 73 -1.90 5.71 8.67
CA GLU A 73 -1.02 6.78 9.17
C GLU A 73 -0.41 7.59 8.03
N LYS A 74 0.15 6.94 7.00
CA LYS A 74 0.79 7.62 5.88
C LYS A 74 -0.21 8.37 5.00
N GLU A 75 -1.41 7.85 4.79
CA GLU A 75 -2.47 8.51 4.04
C GLU A 75 -2.95 9.79 4.76
N ASN A 76 -3.17 9.72 6.07
CA ASN A 76 -3.52 10.89 6.90
C ASN A 76 -2.40 11.94 6.87
N LEU A 77 -1.13 11.50 7.02
CA LEU A 77 0.02 12.38 6.91
C LEU A 77 0.09 13.03 5.52
N LEU A 78 -0.10 12.28 4.44
CA LEU A 78 -0.08 12.80 3.08
C LEU A 78 -1.10 13.92 2.89
N GLN A 79 -2.31 13.76 3.43
CA GLN A 79 -3.35 14.77 3.36
C GLN A 79 -2.94 16.03 4.13
N ALA A 80 -2.48 15.87 5.38
CA ALA A 80 -2.01 17.00 6.20
C ALA A 80 -0.84 17.77 5.55
N LEU A 81 0.10 17.07 4.90
CA LEU A 81 1.21 17.70 4.17
C LEU A 81 0.72 18.48 2.94
N LYS A 82 -0.26 17.95 2.19
CA LYS A 82 -0.86 18.67 1.05
C LYS A 82 -1.60 19.93 1.48
N ASP A 83 -2.37 19.86 2.56
CA ASP A 83 -3.10 21.01 3.08
C ASP A 83 -2.13 22.09 3.59
N THR A 84 -1.04 21.67 4.23
CA THR A 84 0.05 22.57 4.64
C THR A 84 0.72 23.21 3.41
N GLN A 85 0.98 22.45 2.35
CA GLN A 85 1.57 22.96 1.12
C GLN A 85 0.65 23.98 0.46
N LEU A 86 -0.65 23.70 0.38
CA LEU A 86 -1.65 24.62 -0.18
C LEU A 86 -1.69 25.93 0.62
N ASN A 87 -1.69 25.85 1.96
CA ASN A 87 -1.70 27.02 2.83
C ASN A 87 -0.41 27.86 2.68
N LEU A 88 0.77 27.23 2.57
CA LEU A 88 2.02 27.95 2.31
C LEU A 88 2.06 28.58 0.92
N SER A 89 1.61 27.86 -0.11
CA SER A 89 1.52 28.37 -1.48
C SER A 89 0.59 29.57 -1.57
N GLY A 90 -0.54 29.57 -0.84
CA GLY A 90 -1.45 30.72 -0.76
C GLY A 90 -0.85 31.96 -0.09
N LYS A 91 0.26 31.83 0.64
CA LYS A 91 0.99 32.96 1.24
C LYS A 91 2.05 33.57 0.32
N ILE A 92 2.37 32.93 -0.80
CA ILE A 92 3.35 33.44 -1.77
C ILE A 92 2.60 34.01 -2.97
N ASN A 93 2.83 35.28 -3.27
CA ASN A 93 2.57 35.82 -4.58
C ASN A 93 3.89 35.92 -5.38
N TRP A 94 4.09 35.01 -6.33
CA TRP A 94 5.35 34.89 -7.05
C TRP A 94 5.67 36.10 -7.94
N THR A 95 4.63 36.74 -8.51
CA THR A 95 4.80 37.96 -9.29
C THR A 95 5.37 39.09 -8.43
N ASP A 96 4.96 39.15 -7.17
CA ASP A 96 5.35 40.21 -6.26
C ASP A 96 6.82 40.09 -5.86
N THR A 97 7.38 38.87 -5.78
CA THR A 97 8.78 38.69 -5.34
C THR A 97 9.78 39.27 -6.35
N ALA A 98 9.58 38.97 -7.64
CA ALA A 98 10.44 39.47 -8.71
C ALA A 98 10.31 40.99 -8.88
N GLN A 99 9.09 41.51 -8.74
CA GLN A 99 8.81 42.94 -8.74
C GLN A 99 9.48 43.63 -7.55
N LEU A 100 9.29 43.14 -6.32
CA LEU A 100 9.92 43.66 -5.10
C LEU A 100 11.44 43.69 -5.22
N SER A 101 12.06 42.62 -5.74
CA SER A 101 13.52 42.60 -5.97
C SER A 101 13.97 43.69 -6.95
N THR A 102 13.18 43.92 -8.01
CA THR A 102 13.44 44.97 -9.01
C THR A 102 13.28 46.36 -8.41
N LEU A 103 12.21 46.58 -7.63
CA LEU A 103 11.97 47.82 -6.90
C LEU A 103 13.10 48.15 -5.93
N VAL A 104 13.55 47.17 -5.14
CA VAL A 104 14.70 47.32 -4.23
C VAL A 104 15.95 47.73 -5.00
N LYS A 105 16.24 47.13 -6.16
CA LYS A 105 17.39 47.51 -7.00
C LYS A 105 17.26 48.94 -7.53
N GLN A 106 16.07 49.34 -8.00
CA GLN A 106 15.81 50.68 -8.51
C GLN A 106 15.95 51.76 -7.42
N LEU A 107 15.38 51.51 -6.24
CA LEU A 107 15.49 52.43 -5.09
C LEU A 107 16.94 52.58 -4.62
N ASN A 108 17.70 51.48 -4.53
CA ASN A 108 19.12 51.54 -4.20
C ASN A 108 19.95 52.33 -5.22
N ASN A 109 19.65 52.19 -6.52
CA ASN A 109 20.33 52.94 -7.57
C ASN A 109 20.00 54.44 -7.50
N LEU A 110 18.76 54.80 -7.17
CA LEU A 110 18.36 56.20 -6.94
C LEU A 110 19.11 56.82 -5.76
N LEU A 111 19.18 56.11 -4.62
CA LEU A 111 19.93 56.55 -3.44
C LEU A 111 21.41 56.80 -3.75
N LYS A 112 22.06 55.88 -4.48
CA LYS A 112 23.45 56.02 -4.92
C LYS A 112 23.65 57.25 -5.82
N LYS A 113 22.74 57.47 -6.78
CA LYS A 113 22.83 58.60 -7.71
C LYS A 113 22.66 59.96 -7.03
N LYS A 114 21.90 60.02 -5.94
CA LYS A 114 21.58 61.26 -5.22
C LYS A 114 22.53 61.59 -4.06
N GLY A 115 23.59 60.80 -3.85
CA GLY A 115 24.60 61.08 -2.82
C GLY A 115 24.20 60.66 -1.41
N GLY A 116 23.13 59.87 -1.25
CA GLY A 116 22.78 59.22 0.03
C GLY A 116 22.21 60.11 1.14
N THR A 117 22.13 61.44 0.97
CA THR A 117 21.58 62.35 1.98
C THR A 117 20.66 63.40 1.35
N GLY A 118 19.67 63.87 2.11
CA GLY A 118 18.72 64.91 1.69
C GLY A 118 17.40 64.38 1.14
N THR A 119 16.64 65.28 0.50
CA THR A 119 15.35 64.97 -0.12
C THR A 119 15.49 64.83 -1.63
N PHE A 120 14.82 63.86 -2.22
CA PHE A 120 14.80 63.68 -3.68
C PHE A 120 13.45 63.17 -4.17
N GLU A 121 13.21 63.37 -5.46
CA GLU A 121 12.04 62.88 -6.16
C GLU A 121 12.15 61.36 -6.39
N VAL A 122 11.15 60.64 -5.88
CA VAL A 122 10.99 59.19 -6.02
C VAL A 122 9.76 58.91 -6.88
N PRO A 123 9.86 58.18 -7.99
CA PRO A 123 8.70 57.79 -8.78
C PRO A 123 7.65 57.05 -7.95
N ALA A 124 6.38 57.44 -8.10
CA ALA A 124 5.26 56.86 -7.36
C ALA A 124 5.17 55.33 -7.50
N SER A 125 5.48 54.83 -8.71
CA SER A 125 5.51 53.40 -9.04
C SER A 125 6.51 52.59 -8.19
N LEU A 126 7.53 53.23 -7.61
CA LEU A 126 8.47 52.54 -6.73
C LEU A 126 7.98 52.40 -5.27
N LEU A 127 6.97 53.18 -4.90
CA LEU A 127 6.45 53.26 -3.53
C LEU A 127 5.07 52.60 -3.36
N GLN A 128 4.34 52.37 -4.45
CA GLN A 128 2.91 52.02 -4.42
C GLN A 128 2.57 50.57 -4.03
N GLN A 129 3.50 49.62 -4.02
CA GLN A 129 3.12 48.21 -3.89
C GLN A 129 2.57 47.81 -2.49
N TYR A 130 2.75 48.65 -1.47
CA TYR A 130 2.23 48.42 -0.10
C TYR A 130 1.22 49.45 0.38
N TYR A 131 0.99 50.49 -0.40
CA TYR A 131 -0.02 51.49 -0.09
C TYR A 131 -1.16 51.29 -1.08
N TYR A 132 -2.12 50.44 -0.70
CA TYR A 132 -3.52 50.71 -1.01
C TYR A 132 -3.86 52.03 -0.33
N LEU A 133 -3.41 53.14 -0.92
CA LEU A 133 -4.06 54.43 -0.68
C LEU A 133 -5.40 54.31 -1.41
N GLU A 134 -6.32 53.66 -0.70
CA GLU A 134 -7.72 54.02 -0.53
C GLU A 134 -8.21 55.04 -1.57
N ASP A 135 -9.23 54.63 -2.34
CA ASP A 135 -9.92 55.21 -3.52
C ASP A 135 -10.35 56.70 -3.42
N GLN A 136 -9.65 57.55 -2.69
CA GLN A 136 -10.07 58.91 -2.33
C GLN A 136 -9.20 60.02 -2.93
N TYR A 137 -8.23 59.68 -3.79
CA TYR A 137 -7.35 60.69 -4.37
C TYR A 137 -7.60 60.87 -5.88
N PRO A 138 -8.01 62.08 -6.32
CA PRO A 138 -8.31 62.36 -7.72
C PRO A 138 -7.08 62.14 -8.62
N GLU A 139 -7.32 61.72 -9.86
CA GLU A 139 -6.39 61.19 -10.89
C GLU A 139 -5.16 62.07 -11.26
N GLU A 140 -4.91 63.16 -10.54
CA GLU A 140 -3.92 64.18 -10.85
C GLU A 140 -2.73 64.15 -9.88
N TYR A 141 -2.20 62.95 -9.59
CA TYR A 141 -0.97 62.82 -8.80
C TYR A 141 0.28 62.93 -9.68
N THR A 142 1.16 63.85 -9.30
CA THR A 142 2.49 64.00 -9.87
C THR A 142 3.23 62.66 -9.85
N SER A 143 3.92 62.32 -10.94
CA SER A 143 4.62 61.04 -11.12
C SER A 143 5.76 60.80 -10.12
N THR A 144 6.11 61.81 -9.30
CA THR A 144 7.18 61.79 -8.31
C THR A 144 6.74 62.33 -6.95
N TYR A 145 7.31 61.77 -5.88
CA TYR A 145 7.18 62.22 -4.49
C TYR A 145 8.52 62.73 -3.98
N VAL A 146 8.55 63.89 -3.32
CA VAL A 146 9.72 64.31 -2.54
C VAL A 146 9.75 63.53 -1.23
N ARG A 147 10.80 62.74 -1.03
CA ARG A 147 11.03 61.95 0.19
C ARG A 147 12.47 62.10 0.64
N ASP A 148 12.68 62.05 1.96
CA ASP A 148 14.03 61.97 2.52
C ASP A 148 14.62 60.56 2.33
N THR A 149 15.95 60.48 2.45
CA THR A 149 16.69 59.22 2.39
C THR A 149 16.21 58.21 3.44
N GLU A 150 15.85 58.67 4.65
CA GLU A 150 15.45 57.80 5.77
C GLU A 150 14.18 57.02 5.43
N TYR A 151 13.17 57.68 4.88
CA TYR A 151 11.94 57.06 4.41
C TYR A 151 12.21 56.01 3.33
N VAL A 152 13.03 56.35 2.34
CA VAL A 152 13.36 55.43 1.24
C VAL A 152 14.12 54.20 1.74
N ASN A 153 15.07 54.39 2.67
CA ASN A 153 15.75 53.29 3.34
C ASN A 153 14.75 52.39 4.10
N GLY A 154 13.80 52.98 4.82
CA GLY A 154 12.75 52.23 5.52
C GLY A 154 11.86 51.42 4.57
N VAL A 155 11.55 51.93 3.36
CA VAL A 155 10.84 51.18 2.32
C VAL A 155 11.68 50.00 1.81
N ILE A 156 12.97 50.23 1.53
CA ILE A 156 13.91 49.20 1.09
C ILE A 156 13.99 48.08 2.12
N GLU A 157 14.14 48.42 3.40
CA GLU A 157 14.23 47.44 4.49
C GLU A 157 12.97 46.58 4.58
N ARG A 158 11.78 47.20 4.47
CA ARG A 158 10.50 46.47 4.45
C ARG A 158 10.43 45.49 3.27
N TYR A 159 10.79 45.92 2.06
CA TYR A 159 10.79 45.05 0.88
C TYR A 159 11.81 43.91 1.01
N GLN A 160 13.01 44.19 1.53
CA GLN A 160 14.02 43.17 1.79
C GLN A 160 13.54 42.13 2.80
N LYS A 161 12.89 42.56 3.89
CA LYS A 161 12.31 41.67 4.89
C LYS A 161 11.25 40.75 4.29
N GLU A 162 10.38 41.28 3.43
CA GLU A 162 9.37 40.46 2.75
C GLU A 162 10.00 39.48 1.74
N ILE A 163 10.99 39.90 0.95
CA ILE A 163 11.74 39.01 0.05
C ILE A 163 12.36 37.84 0.84
N VAL A 164 13.00 38.12 1.98
CA VAL A 164 13.58 37.08 2.85
C VAL A 164 12.51 36.14 3.39
N ARG A 165 11.34 36.67 3.79
CA ARG A 165 10.20 35.86 4.21
C ARG A 165 9.73 34.93 3.08
N ILE A 166 9.56 35.43 1.86
CA ILE A 166 9.11 34.63 0.72
C ILE A 166 10.13 33.54 0.38
N ILE A 167 11.43 33.87 0.36
CA ILE A 167 12.51 32.88 0.15
C ILE A 167 12.47 31.78 1.22
N LYS A 168 12.17 32.13 2.47
CA LYS A 168 12.02 31.14 3.55
C LYS A 168 10.83 30.22 3.27
N ILE A 169 9.67 30.75 2.87
CA ILE A 169 8.48 29.94 2.57
C ILE A 169 8.72 29.06 1.34
N SER A 170 9.38 29.57 0.29
CA SER A 170 9.67 28.78 -0.91
C SER A 170 10.59 27.59 -0.61
N LYS A 171 11.60 27.78 0.26
CA LYS A 171 12.43 26.69 0.74
C LYS A 171 11.62 25.64 1.50
N GLN A 172 10.67 26.06 2.34
CA GLN A 172 9.78 25.14 3.06
C GLN A 172 8.88 24.34 2.10
N ILE A 173 8.34 24.97 1.06
CA ILE A 173 7.53 24.29 0.03
C ILE A 173 8.37 23.24 -0.70
N ALA A 174 9.61 23.57 -1.10
CA ALA A 174 10.49 22.61 -1.77
C ALA A 174 10.81 21.38 -0.88
N THR A 175 11.09 21.60 0.41
CA THR A 175 11.27 20.49 1.37
C THR A 175 9.99 19.66 1.50
N LEU A 176 8.83 20.31 1.58
CA LEU A 176 7.54 19.66 1.72
C LEU A 176 7.16 18.82 0.48
N GLU A 177 7.48 19.30 -0.73
CA GLU A 177 7.30 18.54 -1.98
C GLU A 177 8.08 17.23 -1.99
N GLN A 178 9.36 17.29 -1.57
CA GLN A 178 10.18 16.10 -1.45
C GLN A 178 9.61 15.13 -0.41
N ASN A 179 9.13 15.64 0.72
CA ASN A 179 8.52 14.84 1.77
C ASN A 179 7.20 14.19 1.32
N ILE A 180 6.35 14.92 0.59
CA ILE A 180 5.13 14.38 -0.04
C ILE A 180 5.49 13.23 -0.99
N LYS A 181 6.55 13.38 -1.79
CA LYS A 181 7.03 12.32 -2.68
C LYS A 181 7.47 11.08 -1.88
N ASN A 182 8.22 11.27 -0.80
CA ASN A 182 8.67 10.17 0.06
C ASN A 182 7.49 9.45 0.74
N VAL A 183 6.49 10.19 1.25
CA VAL A 183 5.27 9.59 1.84
C VAL A 183 4.45 8.83 0.79
N LYS A 184 4.34 9.36 -0.44
CA LYS A 184 3.70 8.64 -1.55
C LYS A 184 4.42 7.33 -1.88
N GLN A 185 5.74 7.32 -1.81
CA GLN A 185 6.54 6.10 -2.01
C GLN A 185 6.25 5.08 -0.90
N ASP A 186 6.28 5.50 0.37
CA ASP A 186 5.92 4.64 1.51
C ASP A 186 4.51 4.02 1.35
N ILE A 187 3.53 4.80 0.89
CA ILE A 187 2.16 4.31 0.60
C ILE A 187 2.16 3.28 -0.53
N TYR A 188 2.88 3.55 -1.62
CA TYR A 188 2.98 2.65 -2.77
C TYR A 188 3.62 1.31 -2.39
N ASP A 189 4.75 1.36 -1.67
CA ASP A 189 5.46 0.17 -1.23
C ASP A 189 4.60 -0.68 -0.28
N CYS A 190 3.89 -0.03 0.67
CA CYS A 190 2.95 -0.70 1.56
C CYS A 190 1.80 -1.37 0.82
N ARG A 191 1.19 -0.69 -0.17
CA ARG A 191 0.10 -1.28 -0.97
C ARG A 191 0.57 -2.50 -1.76
N ASN A 192 1.75 -2.44 -2.36
CA ASN A 192 2.29 -3.58 -3.09
C ASN A 192 2.55 -4.79 -2.19
N GLU A 193 3.01 -4.56 -0.95
CA GLU A 193 3.22 -5.64 0.02
C GLU A 193 1.89 -6.19 0.54
N ILE A 194 0.87 -5.34 0.76
CA ILE A 194 -0.49 -5.79 1.07
C ILE A 194 -1.04 -6.66 -0.07
N ASP A 195 -0.90 -6.21 -1.32
CA ASP A 195 -1.38 -6.95 -2.49
C ASP A 195 -0.63 -8.27 -2.64
N SER A 196 0.68 -8.28 -2.43
CA SER A 196 1.51 -9.48 -2.45
C SER A 196 1.14 -10.46 -1.32
N ALA A 197 0.82 -9.96 -0.13
CA ALA A 197 0.41 -10.77 0.99
C ALA A 197 -1.02 -11.34 0.82
N LEU A 198 -1.90 -10.60 0.13
CA LEU A 198 -3.27 -11.01 -0.19
C LEU A 198 -3.33 -11.95 -1.39
N ALA A 199 -2.35 -11.89 -2.29
CA ALA A 199 -2.26 -12.74 -3.47
C ALA A 199 -2.38 -14.22 -3.05
N PRO A 200 -3.50 -14.89 -3.38
CA PRO A 200 -3.77 -16.26 -2.94
C PRO A 200 -2.71 -17.24 -3.47
N GLU A 201 -2.00 -16.89 -4.54
CA GLU A 201 -0.91 -17.66 -5.13
C GLU A 201 0.21 -17.94 -4.13
N TYR A 202 0.60 -16.97 -3.30
CA TYR A 202 1.69 -17.16 -2.33
C TYR A 202 1.32 -18.14 -1.22
N LYS A 203 0.12 -17.97 -0.64
CA LYS A 203 -0.38 -18.91 0.39
C LYS A 203 -0.62 -20.30 -0.19
N GLN A 204 -1.11 -20.38 -1.43
CA GLN A 204 -1.28 -21.65 -2.11
C GLN A 204 0.07 -22.31 -2.46
N GLN A 205 1.10 -21.54 -2.81
CA GLN A 205 2.40 -22.09 -3.19
C GLN A 205 3.14 -22.70 -2.01
N GLU A 206 3.24 -22.01 -0.87
CA GLU A 206 3.85 -22.57 0.35
C GLU A 206 3.11 -23.86 0.76
N PHE A 207 1.78 -23.83 0.79
CA PHE A 207 0.94 -24.99 1.09
C PHE A 207 1.16 -26.15 0.11
N ARG A 208 1.21 -25.89 -1.20
CA ARG A 208 1.47 -26.89 -2.23
C ARG A 208 2.84 -27.54 -2.05
N ILE A 209 3.88 -26.75 -1.74
CA ILE A 209 5.23 -27.29 -1.49
C ILE A 209 5.22 -28.17 -0.24
N THR A 210 4.64 -27.69 0.87
CA THR A 210 4.55 -28.47 2.11
C THR A 210 3.82 -29.80 1.89
N ILE A 211 2.65 -29.78 1.24
CA ILE A 211 1.91 -31.00 0.91
C ILE A 211 2.73 -31.91 -0.02
N SER A 212 3.38 -31.36 -1.03
CA SER A 212 4.20 -32.13 -1.97
C SER A 212 5.34 -32.84 -1.26
N ILE A 213 6.01 -32.18 -0.31
CA ILE A 213 7.07 -32.76 0.51
C ILE A 213 6.50 -33.87 1.42
N CYS A 214 5.40 -33.62 2.13
CA CYS A 214 4.75 -34.63 2.97
C CYS A 214 4.34 -35.87 2.16
N PHE A 215 3.78 -35.65 0.97
CA PHE A 215 3.35 -36.73 0.08
C PHE A 215 4.53 -37.51 -0.50
N ALA A 216 5.58 -36.82 -0.93
CA ALA A 216 6.82 -37.46 -1.38
C ALA A 216 7.46 -38.31 -0.27
N ALA A 217 7.47 -37.81 0.97
CA ALA A 217 7.96 -38.56 2.13
C ALA A 217 7.10 -39.81 2.39
N LEU A 218 5.77 -39.70 2.29
CA LEU A 218 4.85 -40.83 2.46
C LEU A 218 5.08 -41.91 1.39
N ILE A 219 5.25 -41.55 0.12
CA ILE A 219 5.60 -42.49 -0.94
C ILE A 219 6.96 -43.13 -0.66
N GLY A 220 7.96 -42.32 -0.28
CA GLY A 220 9.29 -42.82 0.04
C GLY A 220 9.25 -43.90 1.13
N ILE A 221 8.49 -43.66 2.20
CA ILE A 221 8.27 -44.64 3.27
C ILE A 221 7.60 -45.90 2.73
N LEU A 222 6.54 -45.75 1.91
CA LEU A 222 5.82 -46.88 1.34
C LEU A 222 6.71 -47.74 0.44
N LEU A 223 7.53 -47.12 -0.40
CA LEU A 223 8.51 -47.82 -1.24
C LEU A 223 9.56 -48.53 -0.39
N ILE A 224 10.10 -47.88 0.65
CA ILE A 224 11.07 -48.51 1.57
C ILE A 224 10.44 -49.74 2.24
N VAL A 225 9.21 -49.64 2.74
CA VAL A 225 8.50 -50.77 3.36
C VAL A 225 8.26 -51.89 2.35
N PHE A 226 7.83 -51.56 1.13
CA PHE A 226 7.61 -52.52 0.06
C PHE A 226 8.90 -53.29 -0.27
N PHE A 227 9.99 -52.58 -0.57
CA PHE A 227 11.27 -53.21 -0.88
C PHE A 227 11.84 -53.99 0.31
N TYR A 228 11.65 -53.49 1.53
CA TYR A 228 12.04 -54.21 2.74
C TYR A 228 11.32 -55.55 2.88
N ILE A 229 10.01 -55.60 2.65
CA ILE A 229 9.23 -56.83 2.68
C ILE A 229 9.69 -57.80 1.59
N VAL A 230 9.81 -57.32 0.35
CA VAL A 230 10.23 -58.14 -0.80
C VAL A 230 11.64 -58.72 -0.58
N PHE A 231 12.59 -57.89 -0.15
CA PHE A 231 13.98 -58.31 0.05
C PHE A 231 14.12 -59.29 1.22
N LYS A 232 13.47 -59.02 2.36
CA LYS A 232 13.60 -59.85 3.56
C LYS A 232 12.76 -61.14 3.50
N ARG A 233 11.66 -61.15 2.74
CA ARG A 233 10.76 -62.31 2.59
C ARG A 233 10.69 -62.83 1.17
N SER A 234 11.81 -62.82 0.45
CA SER A 234 11.92 -63.32 -0.93
C SER A 234 11.36 -64.75 -1.11
N ASP A 235 11.52 -65.63 -0.11
CA ASP A 235 11.03 -67.01 -0.15
C ASP A 235 9.56 -67.20 0.29
N SER A 236 8.89 -66.14 0.74
CA SER A 236 7.48 -66.25 1.16
C SER A 236 6.53 -66.26 -0.03
N THR A 237 5.44 -67.01 0.10
CA THR A 237 4.30 -67.03 -0.86
C THR A 237 3.82 -65.62 -1.21
N LEU A 238 3.86 -64.69 -0.26
CA LEU A 238 3.45 -63.29 -0.43
C LEU A 238 4.29 -62.55 -1.49
N SER A 239 5.62 -62.69 -1.48
CA SER A 239 6.48 -62.01 -2.47
C SER A 239 6.27 -62.57 -3.87
N LYS A 240 6.04 -63.89 -3.98
CA LYS A 240 5.71 -64.55 -5.26
C LYS A 240 4.33 -64.13 -5.78
N GLU A 241 3.34 -63.97 -4.90
CA GLU A 241 2.02 -63.46 -5.26
C GLU A 241 2.06 -61.98 -5.70
N LEU A 242 2.85 -61.14 -5.02
CA LEU A 242 3.02 -59.73 -5.39
C LEU A 242 3.76 -59.55 -6.74
N LEU A 243 4.67 -60.47 -7.07
CA LEU A 243 5.37 -60.49 -8.36
C LEU A 243 4.65 -61.31 -9.44
N SER A 244 3.52 -61.95 -9.11
CA SER A 244 2.68 -62.65 -10.08
C SER A 244 1.96 -61.65 -11.01
N GLY A 245 1.36 -62.14 -12.09
CA GLY A 245 0.62 -61.30 -13.03
C GLY A 245 -0.50 -60.46 -12.37
N SER A 246 -1.13 -60.97 -11.31
CA SER A 246 -2.15 -60.23 -10.56
C SER A 246 -1.54 -59.18 -9.62
N GLY A 247 -0.41 -59.52 -8.97
CA GLY A 247 0.29 -58.59 -8.08
C GLY A 247 0.90 -57.41 -8.83
N LEU A 248 1.47 -57.65 -10.02
CA LEU A 248 2.02 -56.60 -10.86
C LEU A 248 0.93 -55.64 -11.35
N GLN A 249 -0.26 -56.14 -11.73
CA GLN A 249 -1.40 -55.30 -12.08
C GLN A 249 -1.85 -54.40 -10.93
N PHE A 250 -1.89 -54.94 -9.70
CA PHE A 250 -2.21 -54.17 -8.51
C PHE A 250 -1.19 -53.04 -8.26
N VAL A 251 0.11 -53.34 -8.38
CA VAL A 251 1.18 -52.34 -8.23
C VAL A 251 1.07 -51.24 -9.29
N THR A 252 0.86 -51.60 -10.56
CA THR A 252 0.67 -50.62 -11.64
C THR A 252 -0.50 -49.69 -11.37
N LEU A 253 -1.62 -50.25 -10.90
CA LEU A 253 -2.81 -49.47 -10.59
C LEU A 253 -2.60 -48.54 -9.39
N PHE A 254 -1.89 -49.02 -8.37
CA PHE A 254 -1.54 -48.21 -7.21
C PHE A 254 -0.65 -47.03 -7.59
N VAL A 255 0.36 -47.23 -8.44
CA VAL A 255 1.21 -46.16 -8.99
C VAL A 255 0.40 -45.16 -9.81
N LEU A 256 -0.57 -45.62 -10.61
CA LEU A 256 -1.46 -44.76 -11.39
C LEU A 256 -2.32 -43.86 -10.49
N ILE A 257 -2.92 -44.42 -9.43
CA ILE A 257 -3.70 -43.64 -8.45
C ILE A 257 -2.82 -42.56 -7.80
N ILE A 258 -1.59 -42.91 -7.40
CA ILE A 258 -0.64 -41.96 -6.81
C ILE A 258 -0.34 -40.80 -7.79
N ALA A 259 -0.09 -41.11 -9.06
CA ALA A 259 0.18 -40.09 -10.07
C ALA A 259 -1.00 -39.14 -10.28
N ILE A 260 -2.24 -39.66 -10.24
CA ILE A 260 -3.46 -38.86 -10.37
C ILE A 260 -3.67 -37.94 -9.16
N VAL A 261 -3.43 -38.45 -7.95
CA VAL A 261 -3.49 -37.65 -6.73
C VAL A 261 -2.44 -36.52 -6.78
N LEU A 262 -1.23 -36.78 -7.28
CA LEU A 262 -0.20 -35.76 -7.50
C LEU A 262 -0.65 -34.68 -8.48
N PHE A 263 -1.21 -35.08 -9.63
CA PHE A 263 -1.73 -34.12 -10.60
C PHE A 263 -2.91 -33.28 -10.07
N GLY A 264 -3.70 -33.85 -9.17
CA GLY A 264 -4.72 -33.13 -8.41
C GLY A 264 -4.14 -32.09 -7.46
N ILE A 265 -3.15 -32.47 -6.65
CA ILE A 265 -2.47 -31.56 -5.70
C ILE A 265 -1.74 -30.42 -6.44
N LEU A 266 -1.16 -30.71 -7.61
CA LEU A 266 -0.49 -29.73 -8.46
C LEU A 266 -1.47 -28.83 -9.24
N ASN A 267 -2.79 -29.07 -9.15
CA ASN A 267 -3.82 -28.39 -9.95
C ASN A 267 -3.57 -28.46 -11.47
N ILE A 268 -2.89 -29.51 -11.93
CA ILE A 268 -2.70 -29.78 -13.37
C ILE A 268 -4.02 -30.32 -13.95
N LEU A 269 -4.75 -31.10 -13.15
CA LEU A 269 -6.07 -31.59 -13.47
C LEU A 269 -7.10 -30.84 -12.61
N GLN A 270 -8.15 -30.32 -13.24
CA GLN A 270 -9.26 -29.68 -12.52
C GLN A 270 -10.11 -30.72 -11.79
N GLY A 271 -10.87 -30.30 -10.77
CA GLY A 271 -11.64 -31.21 -9.90
C GLY A 271 -12.62 -32.12 -10.67
N SER A 272 -13.15 -31.67 -11.81
CA SER A 272 -14.00 -32.46 -12.71
C SER A 272 -13.24 -33.54 -13.46
N GLU A 273 -12.04 -33.23 -13.95
CA GLU A 273 -11.17 -34.16 -14.68
C GLU A 273 -10.64 -35.25 -13.75
N LEU A 274 -10.24 -34.87 -12.54
CA LEU A 274 -9.78 -35.79 -11.52
C LEU A 274 -10.90 -36.77 -11.09
N ALA A 275 -12.11 -36.28 -10.88
CA ALA A 275 -13.27 -37.11 -10.55
C ALA A 275 -13.61 -38.10 -11.67
N ALA A 276 -13.54 -37.66 -12.93
CA ALA A 276 -13.77 -38.52 -14.09
C ALA A 276 -12.73 -39.64 -14.21
N ILE A 277 -11.44 -39.34 -14.02
CA ILE A 277 -10.37 -40.35 -14.08
C ILE A 277 -10.48 -41.34 -12.91
N LEU A 278 -10.71 -40.87 -11.68
CA LEU A 278 -10.91 -41.75 -10.52
C LEU A 278 -12.14 -42.67 -10.67
N SER A 279 -13.22 -42.14 -11.25
CA SER A 279 -14.42 -42.92 -11.57
C SER A 279 -14.12 -43.98 -12.64
N GLY A 280 -13.36 -43.64 -13.68
CA GLY A 280 -12.97 -44.58 -14.74
C GLY A 280 -12.08 -45.71 -14.22
N ILE A 281 -11.11 -45.39 -13.36
CA ILE A 281 -10.23 -46.39 -12.74
C ILE A 281 -11.00 -47.29 -11.76
N SER A 282 -11.87 -46.72 -10.92
CA SER A 282 -12.70 -47.51 -10.01
C SER A 282 -13.63 -48.47 -10.76
N GLY A 283 -14.23 -48.01 -11.87
CA GLY A 283 -15.04 -48.84 -12.75
C GLY A 283 -14.25 -49.97 -13.41
N TYR A 284 -13.02 -49.71 -13.87
CA TYR A 284 -12.13 -50.72 -14.44
C TYR A 284 -11.73 -51.79 -13.41
N ILE A 285 -11.42 -51.39 -12.17
CA ILE A 285 -11.04 -52.32 -11.08
C ILE A 285 -12.21 -53.22 -10.72
N LEU A 286 -13.40 -52.65 -10.49
CA LEU A 286 -14.58 -53.44 -10.13
C LEU A 286 -14.99 -54.39 -11.27
N GLY A 287 -14.91 -53.94 -12.53
CA GLY A 287 -15.33 -54.74 -13.68
C GLY A 287 -14.44 -55.96 -13.98
N LYS A 288 -13.17 -55.94 -13.59
CA LYS A 288 -12.25 -57.08 -13.78
C LYS A 288 -12.35 -58.13 -12.67
N GLY A 289 -12.75 -57.76 -11.45
CA GLY A 289 -12.91 -58.70 -10.34
C GLY A 289 -14.04 -59.73 -10.54
N THR A 290 -14.99 -59.47 -11.44
CA THR A 290 -16.17 -60.32 -11.65
C THR A 290 -16.06 -61.32 -12.81
N GLN A 291 -15.02 -61.25 -13.65
CA GLN A 291 -14.91 -62.08 -14.86
C GLN A 291 -14.29 -63.47 -14.64
N THR A 292 -13.80 -63.78 -13.43
CA THR A 292 -13.19 -65.08 -13.10
C THR A 292 -14.18 -66.18 -12.72
N ALA A 293 -15.49 -65.91 -12.76
CA ALA A 293 -16.53 -66.87 -12.38
C ALA A 293 -17.50 -67.17 -13.54
N LYS A 294 -16.99 -67.75 -14.63
CA LYS A 294 -17.84 -68.52 -15.55
C LYS A 294 -17.25 -69.91 -15.69
N PRO A 295 -17.77 -70.94 -14.98
CA PRO A 295 -17.35 -72.30 -15.21
C PRO A 295 -17.81 -72.70 -16.62
N GLU A 296 -16.88 -73.21 -17.43
CA GLU A 296 -17.20 -73.89 -18.67
C GLU A 296 -18.15 -75.05 -18.34
N SER A 297 -19.40 -74.91 -18.75
CA SER A 297 -20.36 -76.01 -18.80
C SER A 297 -19.95 -76.91 -19.97
N ASP A 298 -19.32 -78.01 -19.59
CA ASP A 298 -19.07 -79.21 -20.36
C ASP A 298 -20.27 -79.62 -21.23
N HIS A 299 -20.09 -79.58 -22.55
CA HIS A 299 -21.03 -80.13 -23.53
C HIS A 299 -20.26 -80.77 -24.69
N GLY A 300 -20.24 -82.10 -24.70
CA GLY A 300 -20.13 -82.93 -25.91
C GLY A 300 -18.86 -83.73 -26.04
#